data_AF-A0A3D3UW32-F1
#
_entry.id   AF-A0A3D3UW32-F1
#
_cell.length_a   1.000
_cell.length_b   1.000
_cell.length_c   1.000
_cell.angle_alpha   90.00
_cell.angle_beta   90.00
_cell.angle_gamma   90.00
#
_symmetry.space_group_name_H-M   'P 1'
#
loop_
_entity.id
_entity.type
_entity.pdbx_description
1 polymer ?
#
loop_
_entity_poly.entity_id
_entity_poly.type
_entity_poly.pdbx_seq_one_letter_code
_entity_poly.pdbx_strand_id
1 'polypeptide(L)'
;MRRNVPSQSANSMIGNRRLAFALCCYAGLFLGILLAGCSAVSSPAASKNRHSGQEELSAPYDQIVLKKSLTLDALPKIRRSQSGPGSLLAETETVSHSDRVVASLGQSPDGYSTWFNMVTFHEYRLNVIRKYFFAVEDRAGSLRTRPRRGLRFDCEMVLGKEALGESFASENARRIEMLRYVLENIRKDINELGADVDVPGQYNKKLDVCGMLINQTFETVLVKLDASPILAMRLSQAGGAEFDHINFNKGTVELVATDDTVAVKVLFGAFVDR
;
A
#
# COMPACT_ATOMS: atom_id res chain seq x y z
N MET A 1 -23.41 -33.84 -89.41
CA MET A 1 -22.95 -33.80 -88.00
C MET A 1 -22.56 -32.37 -87.65
N ARG A 2 -23.46 -31.61 -86.98
CA ARG A 2 -23.17 -30.24 -86.50
C ARG A 2 -22.88 -30.30 -85.00
N ARG A 3 -21.71 -29.79 -84.60
CA ARG A 3 -21.29 -29.58 -83.20
C ARG A 3 -21.96 -28.31 -82.67
N ASN A 4 -22.61 -28.41 -81.52
CA ASN A 4 -23.01 -27.27 -80.70
C ASN A 4 -21.91 -26.96 -79.69
N VAL A 5 -21.49 -25.71 -79.62
CA VAL A 5 -20.64 -25.13 -78.58
C VAL A 5 -21.53 -24.30 -77.65
N PRO A 6 -21.50 -24.47 -76.32
CA PRO A 6 -22.14 -23.55 -75.41
C PRO A 6 -21.22 -22.38 -75.05
N SER A 7 -21.78 -21.18 -75.14
CA SER A 7 -21.21 -19.89 -74.75
C SER A 7 -20.94 -19.80 -73.25
N GLN A 8 -19.69 -19.48 -72.86
CA GLN A 8 -19.33 -19.12 -71.50
C GLN A 8 -19.91 -17.74 -71.13
N SER A 9 -20.63 -17.72 -70.01
CA SER A 9 -21.36 -16.57 -69.45
C SER A 9 -20.42 -15.60 -68.73
N ALA A 10 -20.48 -14.33 -69.11
CA ALA A 10 -19.69 -13.21 -68.60
C ALA A 10 -20.12 -12.66 -67.21
N ASN A 11 -20.80 -13.45 -66.38
CA ASN A 11 -21.40 -12.98 -65.12
C ASN A 11 -20.54 -13.17 -63.86
N SER A 12 -19.30 -13.69 -63.94
CA SER A 12 -18.49 -13.96 -62.74
C SER A 12 -17.57 -12.81 -62.27
N MET A 13 -17.40 -11.74 -63.05
CA MET A 13 -16.41 -10.69 -62.72
C MET A 13 -16.93 -9.55 -61.82
N ILE A 14 -18.25 -9.43 -61.60
CA ILE A 14 -18.82 -8.30 -60.84
C ILE A 14 -18.88 -8.58 -59.33
N GLY A 15 -18.94 -9.86 -58.92
CA GLY A 15 -18.99 -10.25 -57.50
C GLY A 15 -17.69 -10.03 -56.73
N ASN A 16 -16.54 -10.27 -57.36
CA ASN A 16 -15.24 -10.23 -56.67
C ASN A 16 -14.73 -8.83 -56.33
N ARG A 17 -15.16 -7.79 -57.05
CA ARG A 17 -14.71 -6.41 -56.78
C ARG A 17 -15.35 -5.79 -55.52
N ARG A 18 -16.60 -6.16 -55.22
CA ARG A 18 -17.30 -5.67 -54.02
C ARG A 18 -16.78 -6.33 -52.73
N LEU A 19 -16.39 -7.59 -52.81
CA LEU A 19 -15.88 -8.36 -51.67
C LEU A 19 -14.46 -7.92 -51.27
N ALA A 20 -13.61 -7.61 -52.25
CA ALA A 20 -12.26 -7.09 -52.00
C ALA A 20 -12.28 -5.69 -51.34
N PHE A 21 -13.19 -4.81 -51.76
CA PHE A 21 -13.32 -3.47 -51.17
C PHE A 21 -13.80 -3.52 -49.71
N ALA A 22 -14.73 -4.41 -49.38
CA ALA A 22 -15.20 -4.59 -48.01
C ALA A 22 -14.08 -5.08 -47.08
N LEU A 23 -13.29 -6.07 -47.50
CA LEU A 23 -12.16 -6.60 -46.72
C LEU A 23 -11.08 -5.54 -46.43
N CYS A 24 -10.76 -4.68 -47.41
CA CYS A 24 -9.81 -3.58 -47.20
C CYS A 24 -10.33 -2.51 -46.23
N CYS A 25 -11.62 -2.17 -46.27
CA CYS A 25 -12.22 -1.23 -45.32
C CYS A 25 -12.22 -1.78 -43.88
N TYR A 26 -12.52 -3.05 -43.68
CA TYR A 26 -12.46 -3.69 -42.35
C TYR A 26 -11.02 -3.80 -41.82
N ALA A 27 -10.05 -4.11 -42.68
CA ALA A 27 -8.64 -4.14 -42.28
C ALA A 27 -8.12 -2.74 -41.88
N GLY A 28 -8.51 -1.68 -42.60
CA GLY A 28 -8.18 -0.30 -42.25
C GLY A 28 -8.80 0.15 -40.92
N LEU A 29 -10.07 -0.22 -40.65
CA LEU A 29 -10.75 0.06 -39.39
C LEU A 29 -10.12 -0.67 -38.21
N PHE A 30 -9.73 -1.94 -38.38
CA PHE A 30 -9.00 -2.69 -37.36
C PHE A 30 -7.61 -2.11 -37.07
N LEU A 31 -6.89 -1.65 -38.10
CA LEU A 31 -5.57 -1.01 -37.92
C LEU A 31 -5.69 0.37 -37.26
N GLY A 32 -6.76 1.13 -37.56
CA GLY A 32 -7.09 2.40 -36.91
C GLY A 32 -7.39 2.25 -35.41
N ILE A 33 -8.11 1.18 -35.02
CA ILE A 33 -8.39 0.88 -33.60
C ILE A 33 -7.11 0.46 -32.85
N LEU A 34 -6.17 -0.23 -33.52
CA LEU A 34 -4.89 -0.61 -32.93
C LEU A 34 -3.93 0.58 -32.79
N LEU A 35 -3.97 1.56 -33.70
CA LEU A 35 -3.10 2.76 -33.69
C LEU A 35 -3.69 3.93 -32.89
N ALA A 36 -5.02 4.04 -32.75
CA ALA A 36 -5.68 4.98 -31.85
C ALA A 36 -5.71 4.48 -30.39
N GLY A 37 -4.86 3.51 -30.04
CA GLY A 37 -4.60 3.13 -28.67
C GLY A 37 -4.07 4.33 -27.90
N CYS A 38 -4.96 4.97 -27.13
CA CYS A 38 -4.71 6.11 -26.26
C CYS A 38 -3.30 6.05 -25.66
N SER A 39 -2.43 6.88 -26.20
CA SER A 39 -1.11 7.13 -25.65
C SER A 39 -1.29 7.98 -24.40
N ALA A 40 -1.69 7.35 -23.29
CA ALA A 40 -1.42 7.89 -21.98
C ALA A 40 0.08 7.75 -21.74
N VAL A 41 0.85 8.59 -22.43
CA VAL A 41 2.23 8.90 -22.13
C VAL A 41 2.28 9.21 -20.63
N SER A 42 3.23 8.59 -19.94
CA SER A 42 3.58 8.83 -18.54
C SER A 42 3.84 10.32 -18.31
N SER A 43 2.78 11.10 -18.15
CA SER A 43 2.85 12.55 -17.96
C SER A 43 3.35 12.85 -16.55
N PRO A 44 4.14 13.93 -16.35
CA PRO A 44 4.47 14.46 -15.02
C PRO A 44 3.23 14.71 -14.13
N ALA A 45 2.07 14.93 -14.73
CA ALA A 45 0.80 15.03 -13.99
C ALA A 45 0.47 13.74 -13.21
N ALA A 46 0.82 12.58 -13.76
CA ALA A 46 0.58 11.29 -13.13
C ALA A 46 1.52 11.00 -11.95
N SER A 47 2.69 11.66 -11.84
CA SER A 47 3.56 11.55 -10.65
C SER A 47 3.15 12.55 -9.56
N LYS A 48 2.72 13.76 -9.96
CA LYS A 48 2.22 14.79 -9.03
C LYS A 48 0.96 14.34 -8.30
N ASN A 49 0.00 13.74 -9.01
CA ASN A 49 -1.22 13.18 -8.40
C ASN A 49 -0.95 12.00 -7.42
N ARG A 50 0.23 11.36 -7.49
CA ARG A 50 0.59 10.27 -6.57
C ARG A 50 1.06 10.78 -5.22
N HIS A 51 1.81 11.88 -5.22
CA HIS A 51 2.27 12.51 -3.99
C HIS A 51 1.07 13.00 -3.20
N SER A 52 0.16 13.72 -3.86
CA SER A 52 -1.08 14.18 -3.22
C SER A 52 -1.94 13.04 -2.67
N GLY A 53 -2.07 11.93 -3.41
CA GLY A 53 -2.86 10.78 -2.94
C GLY A 53 -2.26 10.15 -1.69
N GLN A 54 -0.94 9.93 -1.65
CA GLN A 54 -0.30 9.31 -0.50
C GLN A 54 -0.23 10.23 0.73
N GLU A 55 0.03 11.52 0.53
CA GLU A 55 -0.07 12.52 1.59
C GLU A 55 -1.49 12.57 2.17
N GLU A 56 -2.51 12.46 1.31
CA GLU A 56 -3.91 12.35 1.76
C GLU A 56 -4.18 11.03 2.53
N LEU A 57 -3.51 9.93 2.16
CA LEU A 57 -3.62 8.65 2.88
C LEU A 57 -2.95 8.72 4.27
N SER A 58 -1.78 9.39 4.39
CA SER A 58 -1.04 9.50 5.65
C SER A 58 -1.49 10.66 6.54
N ALA A 59 -2.29 11.59 6.03
CA ALA A 59 -2.73 12.77 6.77
C ALA A 59 -3.30 12.48 8.18
N PRO A 60 -4.12 11.43 8.41
CA PRO A 60 -4.56 11.10 9.77
C PRO A 60 -3.39 10.78 10.71
N TYR A 61 -2.43 9.99 10.24
CA TYR A 61 -1.22 9.66 11.00
C TYR A 61 -0.39 10.91 11.32
N ASP A 62 -0.26 11.83 10.37
CA ASP A 62 0.51 13.06 10.54
C ASP A 62 -0.18 14.06 11.49
N GLN A 63 -1.50 14.14 11.47
CA GLN A 63 -2.30 15.04 12.31
C GLN A 63 -2.51 14.56 13.75
N ILE A 64 -2.31 13.25 14.00
CA ILE A 64 -2.42 12.64 15.32
C ILE A 64 -1.03 12.67 15.96
N VAL A 65 -0.92 13.40 17.07
CA VAL A 65 0.35 13.60 17.78
C VAL A 65 0.40 12.67 18.98
N LEU A 66 1.43 11.80 19.00
CA LEU A 66 1.71 10.85 20.07
C LEU A 66 1.74 11.56 21.44
N LYS A 67 1.19 10.90 22.46
CA LYS A 67 1.02 11.38 23.85
C LYS A 67 0.14 12.61 24.06
N LYS A 68 -0.08 13.44 23.03
CA LYS A 68 -0.83 14.70 23.11
C LYS A 68 -2.28 14.56 22.67
N SER A 69 -2.53 13.83 21.59
CA SER A 69 -3.89 13.67 21.06
C SER A 69 -4.70 12.77 21.98
N LEU A 70 -5.88 13.22 22.38
CA LEU A 70 -6.84 12.45 23.15
C LEU A 70 -7.79 11.69 22.22
N THR A 71 -8.57 10.76 22.77
CA THR A 71 -9.61 10.02 22.03
C THR A 71 -10.54 10.96 21.26
N LEU A 72 -11.04 12.03 21.89
CA LEU A 72 -11.95 12.99 21.24
C LEU A 72 -11.30 13.76 20.07
N ASP A 73 -9.97 13.91 20.07
CA ASP A 73 -9.24 14.58 19.00
C ASP A 73 -8.85 13.61 17.87
N ALA A 74 -8.51 12.37 18.23
CA ALA A 74 -7.97 11.37 17.32
C ALA A 74 -9.07 10.65 16.52
N LEU A 75 -10.20 10.32 17.14
CA LEU A 75 -11.28 9.58 16.48
C LEU A 75 -11.88 10.32 15.27
N PRO A 76 -12.13 11.64 15.31
CA PRO A 76 -12.61 12.35 14.13
C PRO A 76 -11.56 12.37 13.01
N LYS A 77 -10.26 12.43 13.36
CA LYS A 77 -9.16 12.50 12.38
C LYS A 77 -8.88 11.17 11.69
N ILE A 78 -9.12 10.04 12.36
CA ILE A 78 -8.81 8.72 11.80
C ILE A 78 -9.71 8.37 10.60
N ARG A 79 -10.92 8.92 10.55
CA ARG A 79 -11.89 8.71 9.46
C ARG A 79 -11.76 9.82 8.43
N ARG A 80 -11.39 9.50 7.19
CA ARG A 80 -11.26 10.51 6.13
C ARG A 80 -12.57 10.85 5.43
N SER A 81 -13.63 10.09 5.69
CA SER A 81 -14.95 10.32 5.09
C SER A 81 -15.61 11.65 5.49
N GLN A 82 -15.06 12.36 6.48
CA GLN A 82 -15.51 13.71 6.86
C GLN A 82 -14.75 14.83 6.14
N SER A 83 -13.71 14.53 5.35
CA SER A 83 -12.78 15.52 4.79
C SER A 83 -13.29 16.28 3.55
N GLY A 84 -14.60 16.20 3.25
CA GLY A 84 -15.27 17.06 2.27
C GLY A 84 -15.86 16.30 1.07
N PRO A 85 -16.89 16.87 0.42
CA PRO A 85 -17.53 16.28 -0.75
C PRO A 85 -16.54 16.23 -1.92
N GLY A 86 -16.11 15.02 -2.32
CA GLY A 86 -15.30 14.80 -3.52
C GLY A 86 -14.12 13.84 -3.40
N SER A 87 -13.73 13.40 -2.19
CA SER A 87 -12.68 12.36 -2.07
C SER A 87 -13.27 10.99 -2.42
N LEU A 88 -12.91 10.46 -3.59
CA LEU A 88 -13.28 9.09 -4.04
C LEU A 88 -12.83 8.00 -3.05
N LEU A 89 -11.91 8.31 -2.14
CA LEU A 89 -11.38 7.39 -1.15
C LEU A 89 -12.31 7.27 0.08
N ALA A 90 -13.10 8.31 0.38
CA ALA A 90 -13.99 8.36 1.54
C ALA A 90 -15.03 7.23 1.58
N GLU A 91 -15.59 6.87 0.42
CA GLU A 91 -16.63 5.83 0.31
C GLU A 91 -16.08 4.40 0.47
N THR A 92 -14.75 4.25 0.46
CA THR A 92 -14.07 2.95 0.47
C THR A 92 -13.47 2.57 1.83
N GLU A 93 -13.64 3.42 2.85
CA GLU A 93 -13.08 3.19 4.18
C GLU A 93 -14.06 2.46 5.11
N THR A 94 -13.55 1.39 5.73
CA THR A 94 -14.19 0.68 6.83
C THR A 94 -13.44 0.97 8.11
N VAL A 95 -14.18 1.17 9.20
CA VAL A 95 -13.60 1.45 10.51
C VAL A 95 -13.85 0.27 11.42
N SER A 96 -12.77 -0.24 12.02
CA SER A 96 -12.80 -1.29 13.03
C SER A 96 -12.31 -0.68 14.34
N HIS A 97 -12.91 -1.08 15.46
CA HIS A 97 -12.51 -0.59 16.78
C HIS A 97 -12.64 -1.66 17.85
N SER A 98 -11.79 -1.58 18.85
CA SER A 98 -11.92 -2.22 20.16
C SER A 98 -12.05 -1.12 21.24
N ASP A 99 -11.97 -1.49 22.51
CA ASP A 99 -11.92 -0.53 23.62
C ASP A 99 -10.72 0.44 23.53
N ARG A 100 -9.60 0.00 22.94
CA ARG A 100 -8.34 0.77 22.96
C ARG A 100 -7.74 1.00 21.59
N VAL A 101 -8.10 0.22 20.58
CA VAL A 101 -7.53 0.31 19.24
C VAL A 101 -8.61 0.75 18.27
N VAL A 102 -8.28 1.70 17.40
CA VAL A 102 -9.17 2.09 16.30
C VAL A 102 -8.37 2.11 15.01
N ALA A 103 -8.91 1.50 13.97
CA ALA A 103 -8.33 1.49 12.64
C ALA A 103 -9.34 1.97 11.59
N SER A 104 -8.89 2.80 10.66
CA SER A 104 -9.57 3.09 9.40
C SER A 104 -8.81 2.42 8.28
N LEU A 105 -9.46 1.52 7.55
CA LEU A 105 -8.89 0.73 6.45
C LEU A 105 -9.65 1.03 5.16
N GLY A 106 -8.94 1.32 4.08
CA GLY A 106 -9.53 1.53 2.76
C GLY A 106 -8.83 0.77 1.64
N GLN A 107 -9.50 0.72 0.49
CA GLN A 107 -8.98 0.13 -0.72
C GLN A 107 -9.38 0.97 -1.93
N SER A 108 -8.48 1.14 -2.89
CA SER A 108 -8.78 1.88 -4.11
C SER A 108 -9.88 1.18 -4.91
N PRO A 109 -10.67 1.92 -5.73
CA PRO A 109 -11.73 1.32 -6.55
C PRO A 109 -11.26 0.22 -7.51
N ASP A 110 -9.99 0.29 -7.95
CA ASP A 110 -9.37 -0.73 -8.81
C ASP A 110 -8.78 -1.92 -8.03
N GLY A 111 -8.85 -1.90 -6.69
CA GLY A 111 -8.40 -2.96 -5.80
C GLY A 111 -6.88 -3.04 -5.60
N TYR A 112 -6.08 -2.29 -6.37
CA TYR A 112 -4.62 -2.42 -6.38
C TYR A 112 -3.91 -1.69 -5.23
N SER A 113 -4.58 -0.77 -4.55
CA SER A 113 -4.02 -0.07 -3.39
C SER A 113 -4.86 -0.37 -2.16
N THR A 114 -4.22 -0.78 -1.07
CA THR A 114 -4.86 -0.96 0.25
C THR A 114 -4.07 -0.16 1.27
N TRP A 115 -4.76 0.52 2.18
CA TRP A 115 -4.11 1.33 3.21
C TRP A 115 -4.89 1.29 4.51
N PHE A 116 -4.21 1.51 5.63
CA PHE A 116 -4.88 1.79 6.89
C PHE A 116 -4.15 2.88 7.69
N ASN A 117 -4.92 3.55 8.55
CA ASN A 117 -4.44 4.30 9.70
C ASN A 117 -4.95 3.61 10.95
N MET A 118 -4.09 3.41 11.95
CA MET A 118 -4.47 2.76 13.21
C MET A 118 -3.87 3.52 14.38
N VAL A 119 -4.63 3.64 15.47
CA VAL A 119 -4.18 4.29 16.70
C VAL A 119 -4.57 3.45 17.90
N THR A 120 -3.72 3.49 18.92
CA THR A 120 -3.97 2.80 20.18
C THR A 120 -3.89 3.77 21.34
N PHE A 121 -4.90 3.72 22.20
CA PHE A 121 -5.06 4.58 23.36
C PHE A 121 -4.51 3.93 24.64
N HIS A 122 -3.98 4.78 25.51
CA HIS A 122 -3.68 4.37 26.87
C HIS A 122 -4.97 4.12 27.66
N GLU A 123 -5.06 2.99 28.34
CA GLU A 123 -6.24 2.56 29.10
C GLU A 123 -6.83 3.65 30.01
N TYR A 124 -5.99 4.23 30.88
CA TYR A 124 -6.44 5.21 31.86
C TYR A 124 -6.33 6.68 31.43
N ARG A 125 -5.40 7.00 30.52
CA ARG A 125 -5.09 8.38 30.15
C ARG A 125 -5.80 8.84 28.88
N LEU A 126 -6.38 7.90 28.12
CA LEU A 126 -7.11 8.16 26.87
C LEU A 126 -6.30 8.97 25.84
N ASN A 127 -4.98 9.02 25.98
CA ASN A 127 -4.08 9.64 25.02
C ASN A 127 -3.51 8.57 24.08
N VAL A 128 -3.19 8.99 22.85
CA VAL A 128 -2.61 8.10 21.84
C VAL A 128 -1.19 7.70 22.28
N ILE A 129 -0.94 6.40 22.42
CA ILE A 129 0.37 5.83 22.78
C ILE A 129 1.02 5.07 21.64
N ARG A 130 0.27 4.72 20.60
CA ARG A 130 0.78 4.14 19.35
C ARG A 130 -0.04 4.65 18.19
N LYS A 131 0.61 4.94 17.07
CA LYS A 131 -0.05 5.24 15.80
C LYS A 131 0.71 4.60 14.65
N TYR A 132 -0.04 4.19 13.64
CA TYR A 132 0.45 3.43 12.50
C TYR A 132 -0.18 3.96 11.22
N PHE A 133 0.63 4.01 10.17
CA PHE A 133 0.18 4.18 8.81
C PHE A 133 0.73 3.04 7.96
N PHE A 134 -0.11 2.46 7.12
CA PHE A 134 0.28 1.43 6.18
C PHE A 134 -0.33 1.71 4.82
N ALA A 135 0.44 1.49 3.76
CA ALA A 135 -0.05 1.47 2.40
C ALA A 135 0.71 0.43 1.58
N VAL A 136 -0.04 -0.35 0.79
CA VAL A 136 0.52 -1.27 -0.20
C VAL A 136 -0.07 -0.94 -1.56
N GLU A 137 0.78 -0.90 -2.59
CA GLU A 137 0.38 -0.86 -3.99
C GLU A 137 0.81 -2.19 -4.62
N ASP A 138 -0.12 -2.95 -5.20
CA ASP A 138 0.15 -4.19 -5.94
C ASP A 138 -0.48 -4.12 -7.33
N ARG A 139 -0.03 -3.14 -8.12
CA ARG A 139 -0.46 -3.03 -9.51
C ARG A 139 0.46 -3.84 -10.40
N ALA A 140 -0.09 -4.91 -10.96
CA ALA A 140 0.59 -5.67 -12.01
C ALA A 140 0.95 -4.76 -13.19
N GLY A 141 2.13 -4.97 -13.76
CA GLY A 141 2.53 -4.30 -14.99
C GLY A 141 1.67 -4.76 -16.16
N SER A 142 1.47 -3.89 -17.13
CA SER A 142 0.91 -4.25 -18.43
C SER A 142 1.96 -4.04 -19.51
N LEU A 143 1.70 -4.47 -20.75
CA LEU A 143 2.57 -4.18 -21.90
C LEU A 143 2.91 -2.68 -22.05
N ARG A 144 2.08 -1.80 -21.49
CA ARG A 144 2.24 -0.33 -21.56
C ARG A 144 2.70 0.31 -20.25
N THR A 145 2.69 -0.42 -19.13
CA THR A 145 2.95 0.17 -17.81
C THR A 145 3.87 -0.72 -16.98
N ARG A 146 4.88 -0.11 -16.35
CA ARG A 146 5.75 -0.86 -15.43
C ARG A 146 4.92 -1.34 -14.24
N PRO A 147 5.21 -2.55 -13.71
CA PRO A 147 4.60 -3.02 -12.47
C PRO A 147 4.90 -2.01 -11.35
N ARG A 148 3.90 -1.74 -10.53
CA ARG A 148 4.01 -0.83 -9.39
C ARG A 148 3.66 -1.61 -8.14
N ARG A 149 4.70 -2.16 -7.55
CA ARG A 149 4.64 -2.93 -6.32
C ARG A 149 5.45 -2.22 -5.25
N GLY A 150 4.87 -2.01 -4.09
CA GLY A 150 5.57 -1.40 -2.97
C GLY A 150 4.76 -1.44 -1.70
N LEU A 151 5.46 -1.21 -0.60
CA LEU A 151 4.89 -1.11 0.74
C LEU A 151 5.49 0.12 1.43
N ARG A 152 4.64 0.91 2.08
CA ARG A 152 5.02 1.90 3.09
C ARG A 152 4.40 1.51 4.42
N PHE A 153 5.21 1.57 5.46
CA PHE A 153 4.74 1.42 6.83
C PHE A 153 5.45 2.45 7.71
N ASP A 154 4.67 3.26 8.41
CA ASP A 154 5.16 4.23 9.38
C ASP A 154 4.54 3.93 10.74
N CYS A 155 5.33 4.04 11.79
CA CYS A 155 4.92 3.76 13.15
C CYS A 155 5.55 4.76 14.10
N GLU A 156 4.77 5.29 15.03
CA GLU A 156 5.27 6.00 16.22
C GLU A 156 4.64 5.36 17.45
N MET A 157 5.46 5.02 18.45
CA MET A 157 4.96 4.47 19.71
C MET A 157 5.76 4.90 20.92
N VAL A 158 5.08 4.95 22.07
CA VAL A 158 5.69 5.08 23.39
C VAL A 158 6.25 3.72 23.78
N LEU A 159 7.54 3.69 24.13
CA LEU A 159 8.23 2.50 24.59
C LEU A 159 7.86 2.19 26.03
N GLY A 160 7.49 0.94 26.29
CA GLY A 160 7.31 0.42 27.64
C GLY A 160 8.64 0.32 28.40
N LYS A 161 8.56 0.08 29.71
CA LYS A 161 9.74 -0.13 30.56
C LYS A 161 10.53 -1.36 30.12
N GLU A 162 9.88 -2.33 29.48
CA GLU A 162 10.48 -3.55 28.97
C GLU A 162 11.47 -3.22 27.84
N ALA A 163 11.11 -2.30 26.93
CA ALA A 163 11.97 -1.89 25.83
C ALA A 163 13.07 -0.88 26.23
N LEU A 164 12.91 -0.20 27.37
CA LEU A 164 13.85 0.81 27.88
C LEU A 164 14.75 0.30 29.02
N GLY A 165 14.30 -0.72 29.74
CA GLY A 165 14.82 -1.10 31.06
C GLY A 165 15.86 -2.21 31.04
N GLU A 166 16.12 -2.83 29.89
CA GLU A 166 17.15 -3.84 29.78
C GLU A 166 18.53 -3.20 29.57
N SER A 167 19.52 -3.63 30.34
CA SER A 167 20.92 -3.29 30.06
C SER A 167 21.34 -4.02 28.79
N PHE A 168 21.15 -3.39 27.64
CA PHE A 168 21.52 -3.98 26.36
C PHE A 168 23.04 -4.12 26.24
N ALA A 169 23.51 -5.25 25.70
CA ALA A 169 24.93 -5.49 25.48
C ALA A 169 25.57 -4.49 24.49
N SER A 170 24.76 -3.88 23.63
CA SER A 170 25.18 -2.80 22.72
C SER A 170 23.98 -1.98 22.23
N GLU A 171 24.27 -0.80 21.69
CA GLU A 171 23.27 0.02 21.00
C GLU A 171 22.65 -0.67 19.78
N ASN A 172 23.36 -1.60 19.14
CA ASN A 172 22.81 -2.38 18.04
C ASN A 172 21.78 -3.40 18.53
N ALA A 173 22.10 -4.10 19.62
CA ALA A 173 21.16 -5.01 20.28
C ALA A 173 19.90 -4.27 20.73
N ARG A 174 20.06 -3.07 21.33
CA ARG A 174 18.94 -2.20 21.71
C ARG A 174 18.02 -1.86 20.53
N ARG A 175 18.58 -1.48 19.37
CA ARG A 175 17.79 -1.17 18.16
C ARG A 175 17.04 -2.38 17.61
N ILE A 176 17.67 -3.55 17.62
CA ILE A 176 17.03 -4.80 17.21
C ILE A 176 15.86 -5.11 18.14
N GLU A 177 16.05 -4.97 19.46
CA GLU A 177 14.99 -5.21 20.43
C GLU A 177 13.84 -4.20 20.29
N MET A 178 14.13 -2.93 20.04
CA MET A 178 13.10 -1.93 19.75
C MET A 178 12.25 -2.32 18.52
N LEU A 179 12.85 -2.87 17.45
CA LEU A 179 12.09 -3.37 16.31
C LEU A 179 11.23 -4.60 16.66
N ARG A 180 11.73 -5.52 17.50
CA ARG A 180 10.94 -6.66 18.00
C ARG A 180 9.75 -6.18 18.82
N TYR A 181 9.99 -5.23 19.72
CA TYR A 181 8.94 -4.62 20.54
C TYR A 181 7.87 -3.93 19.67
N VAL A 182 8.29 -3.21 18.63
CA VAL A 182 7.37 -2.59 17.65
C VAL A 182 6.52 -3.66 16.96
N LEU A 183 7.15 -4.72 16.43
CA LEU A 183 6.45 -5.83 15.77
C LEU A 183 5.45 -6.51 16.69
N GLU A 184 5.82 -6.77 17.94
CA GLU A 184 4.96 -7.41 18.92
C GLU A 184 3.73 -6.55 19.24
N ASN A 185 3.90 -5.22 19.41
CA ASN A 185 2.79 -4.31 19.67
C ASN A 185 1.84 -4.20 18.47
N ILE A 186 2.36 -4.19 17.24
CA ILE A 186 1.52 -4.22 16.03
C ILE A 186 0.67 -5.49 16.00
N ARG A 187 1.27 -6.65 16.28
CA ARG A 187 0.55 -7.94 16.35
C ARG A 187 -0.56 -7.90 17.39
N LYS A 188 -0.27 -7.39 18.59
CA LYS A 188 -1.26 -7.23 19.66
C LYS A 188 -2.42 -6.33 19.22
N ASP A 189 -2.12 -5.17 18.64
CA ASP A 189 -3.14 -4.20 18.24
C ASP A 189 -4.03 -4.72 17.10
N ILE A 190 -3.47 -5.43 16.11
CA ILE A 190 -4.25 -6.06 15.04
C ILE A 190 -5.14 -7.19 15.59
N ASN A 191 -4.59 -8.02 16.50
CA ASN A 191 -5.36 -9.10 17.12
C ASN A 191 -6.50 -8.56 17.98
N GLU A 192 -6.30 -7.43 18.68
CA GLU A 192 -7.33 -6.79 19.50
C GLU A 192 -8.54 -6.36 18.65
N LEU A 193 -8.30 -5.86 17.43
CA LEU A 193 -9.36 -5.53 16.47
C LEU A 193 -10.08 -6.75 15.88
N GLY A 194 -9.49 -7.95 16.00
CA GLY A 194 -10.08 -9.20 15.51
C GLY A 194 -10.77 -10.05 16.56
N ALA A 195 -10.62 -9.72 17.84
CA ALA A 195 -11.15 -10.49 18.96
C ALA A 195 -12.62 -10.17 19.29
N ASP A 196 -13.20 -9.09 18.76
CA ASP A 196 -14.60 -8.74 19.00
C ASP A 196 -15.54 -9.63 18.18
N VAL A 197 -15.87 -10.79 18.76
CA VAL A 197 -16.80 -11.78 18.20
C VAL A 197 -18.26 -11.33 18.33
N ASP A 198 -18.53 -10.32 19.17
CA ASP A 198 -19.87 -9.91 19.56
C ASP A 198 -20.50 -8.89 18.60
N VAL A 199 -19.71 -8.34 17.67
CA VAL A 199 -20.23 -7.45 16.60
C VAL A 199 -20.00 -8.04 15.20
N PRO A 200 -21.00 -8.77 14.65
CA PRO A 200 -20.95 -9.27 13.29
C PRO A 200 -20.67 -8.13 12.28
N GLY A 201 -19.57 -8.25 11.54
CA GLY A 201 -19.21 -7.32 10.46
C GLY A 201 -18.16 -6.24 10.81
N GLN A 202 -17.64 -6.19 12.04
CA GLN A 202 -16.54 -5.27 12.38
C GLN A 202 -15.15 -5.80 12.02
N TYR A 203 -14.97 -7.13 12.02
CA TYR A 203 -13.69 -7.75 11.69
C TYR A 203 -13.40 -7.65 10.19
N ASN A 204 -12.33 -6.93 9.87
CA ASN A 204 -11.94 -6.68 8.50
C ASN A 204 -10.80 -7.62 8.08
N LYS A 205 -11.12 -8.70 7.35
CA LYS A 205 -10.13 -9.66 6.83
C LYS A 205 -8.99 -9.02 6.03
N LYS A 206 -9.20 -7.83 5.46
CA LYS A 206 -8.15 -7.09 4.75
C LYS A 206 -7.07 -6.58 5.72
N LEU A 207 -7.42 -6.28 6.97
CA LEU A 207 -6.47 -5.87 8.00
C LEU A 207 -5.51 -7.03 8.34
N ASP A 208 -5.99 -8.29 8.38
CA ASP A 208 -5.13 -9.47 8.56
C ASP A 208 -4.10 -9.59 7.46
N VAL A 209 -4.51 -9.37 6.20
CA VAL A 209 -3.60 -9.39 5.05
C VAL A 209 -2.53 -8.32 5.20
N CYS A 210 -2.91 -7.10 5.64
CA CYS A 210 -1.94 -6.04 5.89
C CYS A 210 -1.00 -6.41 7.05
N GLY A 211 -1.53 -6.97 8.14
CA GLY A 211 -0.76 -7.47 9.28
C GLY A 211 0.23 -8.57 8.89
N MET A 212 -0.16 -9.47 7.99
CA MET A 212 0.70 -10.51 7.45
C MET A 212 1.86 -9.92 6.62
N LEU A 213 1.58 -8.90 5.79
CA LEU A 213 2.62 -8.21 5.02
C LEU A 213 3.60 -7.45 5.91
N ILE A 214 3.09 -6.78 6.96
CA ILE A 214 3.94 -6.12 7.97
C ILE A 214 4.80 -7.16 8.68
N ASN A 215 4.21 -8.26 9.15
CA ASN A 215 4.93 -9.36 9.80
C ASN A 215 6.05 -9.91 8.91
N GLN A 216 5.74 -10.26 7.66
CA GLN A 216 6.73 -10.75 6.71
C GLN A 216 7.89 -9.76 6.51
N THR A 217 7.56 -8.47 6.41
CA THR A 217 8.55 -7.41 6.21
C THR A 217 9.48 -7.30 7.42
N PHE A 218 8.93 -7.20 8.63
CA PHE A 218 9.72 -7.07 9.85
C PHE A 218 10.53 -8.34 10.15
N GLU A 219 9.98 -9.53 9.97
CA GLU A 219 10.72 -10.78 10.16
C GLU A 219 11.91 -10.88 9.20
N THR A 220 11.73 -10.47 7.94
CA THR A 220 12.84 -10.42 6.97
C THR A 220 13.96 -9.47 7.42
N VAL A 221 13.58 -8.31 7.96
CA VAL A 221 14.51 -7.31 8.48
C VAL A 221 15.24 -7.86 9.72
N LEU A 222 14.50 -8.39 10.69
CA LEU A 222 15.03 -8.93 11.94
C LEU A 222 16.01 -10.09 11.68
N VAL A 223 15.68 -11.03 10.80
CA VAL A 223 16.58 -12.12 10.41
C VAL A 223 17.91 -11.60 9.86
N LYS A 224 17.87 -10.56 9.00
CA LYS A 224 19.09 -9.94 8.46
C LYS A 224 19.89 -9.20 9.53
N LEU A 225 19.22 -8.55 10.48
CA LEU A 225 19.88 -7.86 11.58
C LEU A 225 20.49 -8.85 12.59
N ASP A 226 19.84 -9.98 12.86
CA ASP A 226 20.39 -11.03 13.73
C ASP A 226 21.65 -11.65 13.10
N ALA A 227 21.63 -11.87 11.78
CA ALA A 227 22.79 -12.36 11.04
C ALA A 227 23.93 -11.33 10.97
N SER A 228 23.61 -10.03 11.01
CA SER A 228 24.61 -8.96 11.00
C SER A 228 24.17 -7.75 11.84
N PRO A 229 24.42 -7.76 13.16
CA PRO A 229 23.97 -6.70 14.06
C PRO A 229 24.55 -5.32 13.74
N ILE A 230 25.68 -5.27 13.03
CA ILE A 230 26.30 -4.03 12.57
C ILE A 230 25.37 -3.25 11.62
N LEU A 231 24.50 -3.94 10.86
CA LEU A 231 23.51 -3.29 10.01
C LEU A 231 22.53 -2.43 10.82
N ALA A 232 22.28 -2.76 12.09
CA ALA A 232 21.40 -1.99 12.97
C ALA A 232 21.89 -0.55 13.18
N MET A 233 23.20 -0.29 13.06
CA MET A 233 23.76 1.07 13.13
C MET A 233 23.20 1.99 12.05
N ARG A 234 22.88 1.43 10.87
CA ARG A 234 22.34 2.18 9.73
C ARG A 234 20.87 2.54 9.90
N LEU A 235 20.13 1.85 10.78
CA LEU A 235 18.72 2.14 11.01
C LEU A 235 18.50 3.57 11.53
N SER A 236 19.41 4.09 12.34
CA SER A 236 19.32 5.46 12.87
C SER A 236 20.00 6.52 12.01
N GLN A 237 20.50 6.16 10.83
CA GLN A 237 21.10 7.10 9.90
C GLN A 237 20.05 7.67 8.95
N ALA A 238 20.30 8.87 8.42
CA ALA A 238 19.42 9.46 7.42
C ALA A 238 19.31 8.52 6.20
N GLY A 239 18.08 8.17 5.81
CA GLY A 239 17.81 7.22 4.75
C GLY A 239 17.71 5.74 5.20
N GLY A 240 18.03 5.45 6.46
CA GLY A 240 17.88 4.13 7.06
C GLY A 240 18.86 3.07 6.52
N ALA A 241 18.57 1.80 6.83
CA ALA A 241 19.30 0.65 6.31
C ALA A 241 18.57 0.02 5.12
N GLU A 242 19.32 -0.41 4.11
CA GLU A 242 18.76 -1.06 2.93
C GLU A 242 18.45 -2.55 3.16
N PHE A 243 17.30 -2.99 2.66
CA PHE A 243 16.87 -4.38 2.68
C PHE A 243 16.26 -4.77 1.33
N ASP A 244 16.32 -6.04 1.00
CA ASP A 244 15.56 -6.64 -0.10
C ASP A 244 14.35 -7.41 0.45
N HIS A 245 13.18 -7.17 -0.13
CA HIS A 245 11.93 -7.87 0.13
C HIS A 245 11.50 -8.68 -1.10
N ILE A 246 11.07 -9.93 -0.87
CA ILE A 246 10.77 -10.90 -1.95
C ILE A 246 9.72 -10.39 -2.96
N ASN A 247 8.72 -9.64 -2.49
CA ASN A 247 7.62 -9.16 -3.34
C ASN A 247 7.79 -7.70 -3.82
N PHE A 248 8.63 -6.92 -3.14
CA PHE A 248 8.68 -5.46 -3.31
C PHE A 248 10.07 -4.96 -3.72
N ASN A 249 11.04 -5.86 -3.93
CA ASN A 249 12.44 -5.55 -4.22
C ASN A 249 13.11 -4.78 -3.08
N LYS A 250 14.04 -3.88 -3.41
CA LYS A 250 14.79 -3.07 -2.45
C LYS A 250 13.90 -2.11 -1.69
N GLY A 251 14.32 -1.79 -0.49
CA GLY A 251 13.68 -0.85 0.41
C GLY A 251 14.60 -0.36 1.51
N THR A 252 14.13 0.61 2.26
CA THR A 252 14.81 1.20 3.39
C THR A 252 13.98 1.05 4.66
N VAL A 253 14.67 0.81 5.77
CA VAL A 253 14.09 0.81 7.11
C VAL A 253 14.87 1.78 7.98
N GLU A 254 14.16 2.74 8.55
CA GLU A 254 14.69 3.75 9.46
C GLU A 254 14.05 3.57 10.84
N LEU A 255 14.85 3.74 11.88
CA LEU A 255 14.43 3.73 13.28
C LEU A 255 15.05 4.93 13.99
N VAL A 256 14.19 5.77 14.53
CA VAL A 256 14.58 6.94 15.34
C VAL A 256 13.98 6.78 16.73
N ALA A 257 14.84 6.71 17.74
CA ALA A 257 14.42 6.67 19.15
C ALA A 257 14.74 8.01 19.81
N THR A 258 13.75 8.65 20.42
CA THR A 258 13.91 9.90 21.18
C THR A 258 13.20 9.75 22.52
N ASP A 259 13.94 9.92 23.62
CA ASP A 259 13.46 9.68 24.97
C ASP A 259 12.83 8.27 25.14
N ASP A 260 11.53 8.22 25.41
CA ASP A 260 10.72 7.02 25.56
C ASP A 260 9.80 6.78 24.35
N THR A 261 10.18 7.30 23.18
CA THR A 261 9.43 7.12 21.93
C THR A 261 10.31 6.54 20.85
N VAL A 262 9.70 5.70 20.00
CA VAL A 262 10.34 5.17 18.79
C VAL A 262 9.47 5.47 17.58
N ALA A 263 10.11 5.93 16.51
CA ALA A 263 9.54 6.05 15.19
C ALA A 263 10.22 5.04 14.26
N VAL A 264 9.44 4.27 13.52
CA VAL A 264 9.92 3.31 12.52
C VAL A 264 9.28 3.66 11.19
N LYS A 265 10.11 3.77 10.15
CA LYS A 265 9.67 4.03 8.78
C LYS A 265 10.23 2.95 7.87
N VAL A 266 9.35 2.35 7.08
CA VAL A 266 9.66 1.26 6.17
C VAL A 266 9.14 1.63 4.79
N LEU A 267 10.02 1.64 3.80
CA LEU A 267 9.68 1.93 2.40
C LEU A 267 10.25 0.83 1.51
N PHE A 268 9.42 0.21 0.67
CA PHE A 268 9.85 -0.78 -0.31
C PHE A 268 9.26 -0.49 -1.69
N GLY A 269 10.02 -0.83 -2.74
CA GLY A 269 9.59 -0.76 -4.13
C GLY A 269 9.13 0.63 -4.56
N ALA A 270 7.88 0.74 -5.02
CA ALA A 270 7.29 1.98 -5.54
C ALA A 270 7.23 3.17 -4.54
N PHE A 271 7.63 2.95 -3.28
CA PHE A 271 7.71 3.96 -2.22
C PHE A 271 9.14 4.44 -1.89
N VAL A 272 10.19 3.85 -2.49
CA VAL A 272 11.61 4.20 -2.20
C VAL A 272 12.12 5.37 -3.04
N ASP A 273 11.82 5.38 -4.34
CA ASP A 273 12.36 6.36 -5.31
C ASP A 273 11.67 7.74 -5.24
N ARG A 274 11.39 8.27 -4.05
CA ARG A 274 10.63 9.51 -3.88
C ARG A 274 11.36 10.56 -3.05
#